data_AF-A0A7C4UKE1-F1
#
_entry.id   AF-A0A7C4UKE1-F1
#
_cell.length_a   1.000
_cell.length_b   1.000
_cell.length_c   1.000
_cell.angle_alpha   90.00
_cell.angle_beta   90.00
_cell.angle_gamma   90.00
#
_symmetry.space_group_name_H-M   'P 1'
#
loop_
_entity.id
_entity.type
_entity.pdbx_description
1 polymer ?
#
loop_
_entity_poly.entity_id
_entity_poly.type
_entity_poly.pdbx_seq_one_letter_code
_entity_poly.pdbx_strand_id
1 'polypeptide(L)'
;MATEPIVVGPACTIQEVLRLMNRHRIGAVMVGVDGVLQGIFSERDFLKQAVESPPGWRPKPVSEWMTRNPITIGPDAGWEDAVSLMELRHVRHLPVIEDGKIVGILSARQLMAKRTEYLNLVVEDRTRELQKIYDEISARDKELRQNMVIAGRLQTRLLLPGAPPGWPEIHWGIHYAPLDLLGGDYYDFAVPNDHQLGILIADASGHSIAAAMVAIMARFAFSEVVRHTVKPADVLRVMNRRLQGLTDERFVTAFFGLLDRNTREFRFANAGHLPPLRFNPKYGLVEHLAQRGLMLGIMPETRYEEQSVILEPGDRLVFFTDGVVDCRNLTKEPFGINRMEDFLRNAGRASAALLAQGLVEKLADFRSDQPAWDDLTILIAEVAE
;
A
#
# COMPACT_ATOMS: atom_id res chain seq x y z
N MET A 1 -43.54 20.89 9.64
CA MET A 1 -44.87 21.46 9.92
C MET A 1 -44.79 22.28 11.19
N ALA A 2 -45.36 23.48 11.18
CA ALA A 2 -45.46 24.33 12.35
C ALA A 2 -46.39 23.68 13.40
N THR A 3 -46.07 23.86 14.68
CA THR A 3 -46.96 23.43 15.79
C THR A 3 -48.15 24.37 15.90
N GLU A 4 -49.29 23.87 16.40
CA GLU A 4 -50.47 24.69 16.67
C GLU A 4 -50.09 25.94 17.49
N PRO A 5 -50.44 27.14 17.03
CA PRO A 5 -50.01 28.37 17.64
C PRO A 5 -50.73 28.59 18.98
N ILE A 6 -49.98 28.64 20.09
CA ILE A 6 -50.52 29.17 21.34
C ILE A 6 -50.49 30.70 21.25
N VAL A 7 -51.69 31.29 21.14
CA VAL A 7 -51.90 32.73 21.05
C VAL A 7 -52.60 33.22 22.32
N VAL A 8 -52.06 34.28 22.94
CA VAL A 8 -52.66 34.95 24.10
C VAL A 8 -53.01 36.39 23.76
N GLY A 9 -54.02 36.92 24.44
CA GLY A 9 -54.36 38.34 24.33
C GLY A 9 -53.29 39.24 24.96
N PRO A 10 -53.13 40.49 24.49
CA PRO A 10 -52.11 41.42 24.99
C PRO A 10 -52.26 41.78 26.48
N ALA A 11 -53.47 41.70 27.01
CA ALA A 11 -53.76 41.96 28.42
C ALA A 11 -53.49 40.77 29.36
N CYS A 12 -53.14 39.59 28.82
CA CYS A 12 -52.83 38.41 29.64
C CYS A 12 -51.62 38.69 30.53
N THR A 13 -51.68 38.30 31.80
CA THR A 13 -50.62 38.63 32.75
C THR A 13 -49.36 37.81 32.46
N ILE A 14 -48.18 38.37 32.77
CA ILE A 14 -46.91 37.65 32.60
C ILE A 14 -46.92 36.33 33.38
N GLN A 15 -47.54 36.29 34.56
CA GLN A 15 -47.68 35.06 35.35
C GLN A 15 -48.50 33.98 34.63
N GLU A 16 -49.59 34.34 33.96
CA GLU A 16 -50.41 33.41 33.18
C GLU A 16 -49.65 32.91 31.95
N VAL A 17 -48.96 33.80 31.23
CA VAL A 17 -48.15 33.43 30.06
C VAL A 17 -47.01 32.50 30.46
N LEU A 18 -46.28 32.76 31.55
CA LEU A 18 -45.23 31.86 32.04
C LEU A 18 -45.79 30.49 32.47
N ARG A 19 -46.98 30.45 33.09
CA ARG A 19 -47.66 29.19 33.42
C ARG A 19 -48.02 28.40 32.16
N LEU A 20 -48.51 29.07 31.11
CA LEU A 20 -48.80 28.46 29.82
C LEU A 20 -47.53 27.93 29.16
N MET A 21 -46.47 28.73 29.11
CA MET A 21 -45.16 28.32 28.58
C MET A 21 -44.63 27.06 29.29
N ASN A 22 -44.68 27.04 30.63
CA ASN A 22 -44.24 25.89 31.41
C ASN A 22 -45.14 24.65 31.19
N ARG A 23 -46.46 24.83 31.19
CA ARG A 23 -47.43 23.75 30.98
C ARG A 23 -47.25 23.07 29.63
N HIS A 24 -47.06 23.86 28.59
CA HIS A 24 -46.92 23.37 27.20
C HIS A 24 -45.46 23.13 26.80
N ARG A 25 -44.49 23.37 27.70
CA ARG A 25 -43.04 23.26 27.45
C ARG A 25 -42.58 24.01 26.20
N ILE A 26 -43.08 25.22 26.00
CA ILE A 26 -42.76 26.09 24.86
C ILE A 26 -41.90 27.28 25.28
N GLY A 27 -40.94 27.66 24.45
CA GLY A 27 -40.00 28.76 24.70
C GLY A 27 -40.47 30.13 24.24
N ALA A 28 -41.63 30.21 23.56
CA ALA A 28 -42.29 31.45 23.17
C ALA A 28 -43.79 31.26 22.95
N VAL A 29 -44.54 32.33 23.15
CA VAL A 29 -45.99 32.44 22.93
C VAL A 29 -46.25 33.63 22.00
N MET A 30 -47.20 33.49 21.07
CA MET A 30 -47.61 34.60 20.21
C MET A 30 -48.65 35.45 20.93
N VAL A 31 -48.56 36.76 20.78
CA VAL A 31 -49.49 37.71 21.36
C VAL A 31 -50.28 38.34 20.22
N GLY A 32 -51.60 38.21 20.28
CA GLY A 32 -52.48 38.62 19.19
C GLY A 32 -53.94 38.70 19.60
N VAL A 33 -54.74 39.32 18.73
CA VAL A 33 -56.19 39.47 18.90
C VAL A 33 -56.84 39.06 17.57
N ASP A 34 -57.91 38.27 17.63
CA ASP A 34 -58.66 37.79 16.46
C ASP A 34 -57.81 37.14 15.36
N GLY A 35 -56.73 36.45 15.77
CA GLY A 35 -55.80 35.77 14.87
C GLY A 35 -54.73 36.66 14.23
N VAL A 36 -54.76 37.98 14.49
CA VAL A 36 -53.74 38.93 14.00
C VAL A 36 -52.60 39.04 15.00
N LEU A 37 -51.37 38.89 14.52
CA LEU A 37 -50.16 38.95 15.34
C LEU A 37 -49.80 40.38 15.73
N GLN A 38 -49.68 40.64 17.03
CA GLN A 38 -49.24 41.93 17.59
C GLN A 38 -47.82 41.86 18.18
N GLY A 39 -47.41 40.69 18.68
CA GLY A 39 -46.09 40.49 19.27
C GLY A 39 -45.77 39.03 19.54
N ILE A 40 -44.55 38.78 20.00
CA ILE A 40 -44.11 37.48 20.51
C ILE A 40 -43.48 37.68 21.88
N PHE A 41 -43.80 36.82 22.84
CA PHE A 41 -43.15 36.82 24.15
C PHE A 41 -42.37 35.51 24.31
N SER A 42 -41.06 35.60 24.50
CA SER A 42 -40.15 34.48 24.62
C SER A 42 -39.39 34.45 25.95
N GLU A 43 -38.72 33.33 26.23
CA GLU A 43 -37.81 33.22 27.38
C GLU A 43 -36.75 34.32 27.42
N ARG A 44 -36.28 34.79 26.25
CA ARG A 44 -35.32 35.89 26.14
C ARG A 44 -35.93 37.21 26.57
N ASP A 45 -37.18 37.48 26.18
CA ASP A 45 -37.91 38.68 26.58
C ASP A 45 -38.13 38.68 28.09
N PHE A 46 -38.54 37.53 28.66
CA PHE A 46 -38.68 37.35 30.10
C PHE A 46 -37.36 37.60 30.83
N LEU A 47 -36.27 36.94 30.44
CA LEU A 47 -34.97 37.08 31.10
C LEU A 47 -34.45 38.52 31.03
N LYS A 48 -34.58 39.18 29.88
CA LYS A 48 -34.17 40.58 29.71
C LYS A 48 -34.95 41.50 30.66
N GLN A 49 -36.27 41.39 30.67
CA GLN A 49 -37.12 42.29 31.45
C GLN A 49 -37.12 41.97 32.94
N ALA A 50 -37.02 40.70 33.33
CA ALA A 50 -37.05 40.30 34.73
C ALA A 50 -35.80 40.74 35.50
N VAL A 51 -34.64 40.86 34.84
CA VAL A 51 -33.40 41.38 35.44
C VAL A 51 -33.51 42.88 35.72
N GLU A 52 -34.17 43.62 34.83
CA GLU A 52 -34.29 45.07 34.90
C GLU A 52 -35.52 45.54 35.72
N SER A 53 -36.45 44.64 36.05
CA SER A 53 -37.74 45.00 36.64
C SER A 53 -37.79 44.88 38.18
N PRO A 54 -38.39 45.86 38.89
CA PRO A 54 -38.60 45.79 40.33
C PRO A 54 -39.60 44.68 40.74
N PRO A 55 -39.65 44.27 42.02
CA PRO A 55 -40.62 43.29 42.52
C PRO A 55 -42.06 43.69 42.20
N GLY A 56 -42.92 42.72 41.87
CA GLY A 56 -44.34 42.96 41.56
C GLY A 56 -44.70 43.00 40.07
N TRP A 57 -43.84 42.51 39.18
CA TRP A 57 -44.09 42.44 37.74
C TRP A 57 -45.10 41.36 37.31
N ARG A 58 -45.35 40.34 38.14
CA ARG A 58 -46.19 39.18 37.79
C ARG A 58 -47.58 39.49 37.21
N PRO A 59 -48.37 40.44 37.75
CA PRO A 59 -49.69 40.78 37.21
C PRO A 59 -49.67 41.77 36.03
N LYS A 60 -48.49 42.25 35.61
CA LYS A 60 -48.42 43.17 34.46
C LYS A 60 -48.81 42.45 33.16
N PRO A 61 -49.40 43.17 32.19
CA PRO A 61 -49.78 42.61 30.90
C PRO A 61 -48.55 42.23 30.06
N VAL A 62 -48.62 41.10 29.36
CA VAL A 62 -47.54 40.60 28.49
C VAL A 62 -47.20 41.58 27.37
N SER A 63 -48.14 42.43 26.94
CA SER A 63 -47.91 43.47 25.93
C SER A 63 -46.86 44.51 26.32
N GLU A 64 -46.54 44.65 27.60
CA GLU A 64 -45.45 45.51 28.08
C GLU A 64 -44.08 44.87 27.85
N TRP A 65 -43.99 43.53 27.84
CA TRP A 65 -42.72 42.80 27.83
C TRP A 65 -42.47 42.02 26.53
N MET A 66 -43.46 41.91 25.64
CA MET A 66 -43.32 41.23 24.36
C MET A 66 -42.42 41.98 23.37
N THR A 67 -41.77 41.25 22.48
CA THR A 67 -41.18 41.81 21.26
C THR A 67 -42.31 42.18 20.29
N ARG A 68 -42.38 43.45 19.93
CA ARG A 68 -43.36 44.00 18.96
C ARG A 68 -42.86 43.81 17.53
N ASN A 69 -43.81 43.68 16.60
CA ASN A 69 -43.51 43.47 15.17
C ASN A 69 -42.49 42.34 14.93
N PRO A 70 -42.75 41.13 15.44
CA PRO A 70 -41.85 40.00 15.26
C PRO A 70 -41.69 39.67 13.77
N ILE A 71 -40.52 39.14 13.43
CA ILE A 71 -40.25 38.71 12.06
C ILE A 71 -41.00 37.41 11.82
N THR A 72 -41.74 37.35 10.72
CA THR A 72 -42.61 36.25 10.35
C THR A 72 -42.08 35.53 9.13
N ILE A 73 -42.66 34.36 8.83
CA ILE A 73 -42.37 33.59 7.64
C ILE A 73 -43.67 33.03 7.05
N GLY A 74 -43.72 32.84 5.72
CA GLY A 74 -44.86 32.22 5.05
C GLY A 74 -44.89 30.70 5.21
N PRO A 75 -46.06 30.05 5.02
CA PRO A 75 -46.20 28.59 5.13
C PRO A 75 -45.40 27.81 4.08
N ASP A 76 -45.18 28.39 2.91
CA ASP A 76 -44.46 27.77 1.79
C ASP A 76 -42.94 27.96 1.83
N ALA A 77 -42.42 28.65 2.85
CA ALA A 77 -41.00 28.95 2.93
C ALA A 77 -40.16 27.70 3.22
N GLY A 78 -38.99 27.61 2.59
CA GLY A 78 -38.05 26.52 2.80
C GLY A 78 -37.46 26.51 4.21
N TRP A 79 -37.05 25.33 4.68
CA TRP A 79 -36.40 25.21 5.99
C TRP A 79 -35.05 25.96 6.05
N GLU A 80 -34.32 26.02 4.94
CA GLU A 80 -33.08 26.80 4.82
C GLU A 80 -33.34 28.29 5.01
N ASP A 81 -34.39 28.83 4.36
CA ASP A 81 -34.82 30.23 4.52
C ASP A 81 -35.18 30.53 5.97
N ALA A 82 -35.90 29.62 6.64
CA ALA A 82 -36.26 29.77 8.04
C ALA A 82 -35.03 29.80 8.96
N VAL A 83 -34.04 28.92 8.74
CA VAL A 83 -32.80 28.88 9.51
C VAL A 83 -31.96 30.13 9.25
N SER A 84 -31.74 30.50 8.00
CA SER A 84 -30.98 31.69 7.63
C SER A 84 -31.61 32.97 8.18
N LEU A 85 -32.95 33.08 8.14
CA LEU A 85 -33.67 34.23 8.66
C LEU A 85 -33.60 34.28 10.20
N MET A 86 -33.66 33.15 10.89
CA MET A 86 -33.43 33.06 12.33
C MET A 86 -32.01 33.50 12.72
N GLU A 87 -30.99 33.08 11.97
CA GLU A 87 -29.58 33.44 12.20
C GLU A 87 -29.31 34.92 11.93
N LEU A 88 -29.69 35.41 10.74
CA LEU A 88 -29.48 36.80 10.30
C LEU A 88 -30.17 37.82 11.21
N ARG A 89 -31.25 37.41 11.87
CA ARG A 89 -32.06 38.29 12.73
C ARG A 89 -31.90 37.96 14.21
N HIS A 90 -31.05 37.00 14.56
CA HIS A 90 -30.78 36.57 15.93
C HIS A 90 -32.07 36.24 16.73
N VAL A 91 -33.04 35.58 16.08
CA VAL A 91 -34.29 35.11 16.68
C VAL A 91 -34.33 33.58 16.71
N ARG A 92 -35.02 33.01 17.70
CA ARG A 92 -35.14 31.54 17.86
C ARG A 92 -36.52 30.98 17.50
N HIS A 93 -37.48 31.87 17.24
CA HIS A 93 -38.86 31.54 16.95
C HIS A 93 -39.36 32.45 15.83
N LEU A 94 -40.03 31.87 14.83
CA LEU A 94 -40.67 32.56 13.73
C LEU A 94 -42.16 32.22 13.71
N PRO A 95 -43.04 33.21 13.92
CA PRO A 95 -44.46 33.04 13.65
C PRO A 95 -44.69 32.80 12.16
N VAL A 96 -45.48 31.78 11.85
CA VAL A 96 -45.89 31.45 10.48
C VAL A 96 -47.22 32.16 10.21
N ILE A 97 -47.25 32.99 9.17
CA ILE A 97 -48.41 33.81 8.79
C ILE A 97 -48.88 33.42 7.39
N GLU A 98 -50.18 33.21 7.25
CA GLU A 98 -50.88 33.00 5.98
C GLU A 98 -52.11 33.92 5.96
N ASP A 99 -52.33 34.66 4.87
CA ASP A 99 -53.44 35.62 4.73
C ASP A 99 -53.61 36.59 5.92
N GLY A 100 -52.48 37.03 6.51
CA GLY A 100 -52.46 37.96 7.64
C GLY A 100 -52.84 37.35 9.00
N LYS A 101 -53.06 36.03 9.06
CA LYS A 101 -53.40 35.30 10.29
C LYS A 101 -52.28 34.39 10.76
N ILE A 102 -52.21 34.20 12.06
CA ILE A 102 -51.28 33.24 12.69
C ILE A 102 -51.75 31.82 12.38
N VAL A 103 -50.93 31.07 11.65
CA VAL A 103 -51.18 29.65 11.34
C VAL A 103 -50.22 28.71 12.07
N GLY A 104 -49.11 29.22 12.62
CA GLY A 104 -48.20 28.40 13.43
C GLY A 104 -46.98 29.13 13.96
N ILE A 105 -46.07 28.37 14.58
CA ILE A 105 -44.76 28.85 15.02
C ILE A 105 -43.68 27.80 14.69
N LEU A 106 -42.57 28.26 14.12
CA LEU A 106 -41.36 27.49 13.91
C LEU A 106 -40.32 27.88 14.96
N SER A 107 -39.70 26.89 15.61
CA SER A 107 -38.58 27.13 16.50
C SER A 107 -37.28 26.58 15.92
N ALA A 108 -36.17 27.27 16.19
CA ALA A 108 -34.83 26.79 15.84
C ALA A 108 -34.58 25.38 16.41
N ARG A 109 -35.07 25.11 17.62
CA ARG A 109 -34.97 23.78 18.25
C ARG A 109 -35.63 22.67 17.43
N GLN A 110 -36.83 22.91 16.91
CA GLN A 110 -37.54 21.92 16.08
C GLN A 110 -36.84 21.69 14.73
N LEU A 111 -36.38 22.78 14.09
CA LEU A 111 -35.65 22.68 12.83
C LEU A 111 -34.34 21.90 13.00
N MET A 112 -33.59 22.18 14.07
CA MET A 112 -32.36 21.44 14.37
C MET A 112 -32.62 19.98 14.70
N ALA A 113 -33.66 19.67 15.49
CA ALA A 113 -34.01 18.28 15.80
C ALA A 113 -34.33 17.47 14.54
N LYS A 114 -35.11 18.05 13.61
CA LYS A 114 -35.44 17.41 12.32
C LYS A 114 -34.23 17.27 11.40
N ARG A 115 -33.36 18.28 11.35
CA ARG A 115 -32.09 18.22 10.60
C ARG A 115 -31.18 17.12 11.13
N THR A 116 -31.02 17.03 12.44
CA THR A 116 -30.19 15.98 13.07
C THR A 116 -30.75 14.58 12.79
N GLU A 117 -32.07 14.40 12.87
CA GLU A 117 -32.74 13.13 12.52
C GLU A 117 -32.47 12.73 11.06
N TYR A 118 -32.66 13.67 10.11
CA TYR A 118 -32.36 13.43 8.71
C TYR A 118 -30.89 13.12 8.45
N LEU A 119 -29.98 13.90 9.06
CA LEU A 119 -28.55 13.70 8.88
C LEU A 119 -28.09 12.35 9.44
N ASN A 120 -28.63 11.92 10.58
CA ASN A 120 -28.35 10.61 11.16
C ASN A 120 -28.77 9.49 10.19
N LEU A 121 -29.96 9.58 9.57
CA LEU A 121 -30.40 8.61 8.56
C LEU A 121 -29.46 8.57 7.35
N VAL A 122 -29.04 9.73 6.85
CA VAL A 122 -28.10 9.82 5.71
C VAL A 122 -26.75 9.22 6.09
N VAL A 123 -26.24 9.50 7.29
CA VAL A 123 -24.98 8.93 7.78
C VAL A 123 -25.08 7.41 7.93
N GLU A 124 -26.18 6.90 8.48
CA GLU A 124 -26.43 5.47 8.60
C GLU A 124 -26.47 4.77 7.23
N ASP A 125 -27.17 5.36 6.26
CA ASP A 125 -27.27 4.82 4.90
C ASP A 125 -25.90 4.80 4.20
N ARG A 126 -25.16 5.92 4.26
CA ARG A 126 -23.81 6.01 3.69
C ARG A 126 -22.82 5.09 4.38
N THR A 127 -22.91 4.93 5.69
CA THR A 127 -22.05 4.00 6.44
C THR A 127 -22.32 2.56 5.99
N ARG A 128 -23.59 2.20 5.79
CA ARG A 128 -23.97 0.87 5.29
C ARG A 128 -23.47 0.62 3.87
N GLU A 129 -23.60 1.61 2.99
CA GLU A 129 -23.11 1.54 1.60
C GLU A 129 -21.57 1.40 1.56
N LEU A 130 -20.86 2.21 2.35
CA LEU A 130 -19.41 2.15 2.46
C LEU A 130 -18.93 0.80 3.00
N GLN A 131 -19.61 0.26 4.02
CA GLN A 131 -19.26 -1.05 4.56
C GLN A 131 -19.42 -2.14 3.50
N LYS A 132 -20.52 -2.10 2.72
CA LYS A 132 -20.75 -3.05 1.64
C LYS A 132 -19.65 -2.98 0.57
N ILE A 133 -19.29 -1.77 0.13
CA ILE A 133 -18.22 -1.58 -0.87
C ILE A 133 -16.88 -2.06 -0.31
N TYR A 134 -16.58 -1.77 0.96
CA TYR A 134 -15.36 -2.22 1.61
C TYR A 134 -15.27 -3.75 1.67
N ASP A 135 -16.37 -4.42 2.02
CA ASP A 135 -16.44 -5.88 2.05
C ASP A 135 -16.24 -6.49 0.64
N GLU A 136 -16.82 -5.88 -0.40
CA GLU A 136 -16.63 -6.31 -1.79
C GLU A 136 -15.18 -6.12 -2.28
N ILE A 137 -14.54 -5.00 -1.94
CA ILE A 137 -13.12 -4.74 -2.27
C ILE A 137 -12.22 -5.73 -1.54
N SER A 138 -12.44 -5.94 -0.24
CA SER A 138 -11.67 -6.87 0.58
C SER A 138 -11.79 -8.31 0.09
N ALA A 139 -12.99 -8.74 -0.32
CA ALA A 139 -13.22 -10.05 -0.92
C ALA A 139 -12.44 -10.22 -2.23
N ARG A 140 -12.48 -9.22 -3.12
CA ARG A 140 -11.71 -9.23 -4.38
C ARG A 140 -10.20 -9.22 -4.17
N ASP A 141 -9.70 -8.40 -3.25
CA ASP A 141 -8.27 -8.36 -2.92
C ASP A 141 -7.77 -9.72 -2.42
N LYS A 142 -8.56 -10.36 -1.54
CA LYS A 142 -8.27 -11.71 -1.06
C LYS A 142 -8.21 -12.74 -2.19
N GLU A 143 -9.16 -12.69 -3.13
CA GLU A 143 -9.19 -13.59 -4.28
C GLU A 143 -7.97 -13.37 -5.20
N LEU A 144 -7.65 -12.11 -5.53
CA LEU A 144 -6.47 -11.77 -6.32
C LEU A 144 -5.18 -12.24 -5.65
N ARG A 145 -5.05 -12.04 -4.34
CA ARG A 145 -3.90 -12.50 -3.57
C ARG A 145 -3.78 -14.03 -3.58
N GLN A 146 -4.89 -14.76 -3.48
CA GLN A 146 -4.89 -16.22 -3.59
C GLN A 146 -4.42 -16.69 -4.98
N ASN A 147 -4.92 -16.07 -6.05
CA ASN A 147 -4.50 -16.38 -7.42
C ASN A 147 -3.00 -16.09 -7.62
N MET A 148 -2.49 -14.99 -7.07
CA MET A 148 -1.07 -14.65 -7.10
C MET A 148 -0.20 -15.65 -6.34
N VAL A 149 -0.64 -16.14 -5.17
CA VAL A 149 0.07 -17.20 -4.44
C VAL A 149 0.19 -18.48 -5.28
N ILE A 150 -0.87 -18.85 -5.99
CA ILE A 150 -0.87 -20.03 -6.87
C ILE A 150 0.08 -19.79 -8.06
N ALA A 151 -0.01 -18.63 -8.71
CA ALA A 151 0.86 -18.24 -9.82
C ALA A 151 2.34 -18.24 -9.39
N GLY A 152 2.65 -17.67 -8.22
CA GLY A 152 3.97 -17.67 -7.60
C GLY A 152 4.56 -19.06 -7.45
N ARG A 153 3.81 -19.99 -6.84
CA ARG A 153 4.25 -21.38 -6.68
C ARG A 153 4.53 -22.08 -8.01
N LEU A 154 3.71 -21.82 -9.03
CA LEU A 154 3.95 -22.35 -10.38
C LEU A 154 5.19 -21.73 -10.99
N GLN A 155 5.34 -20.41 -10.89
CA GLN A 155 6.48 -19.66 -11.40
C GLN A 155 7.79 -20.16 -10.79
N THR A 156 7.89 -20.28 -9.46
CA THR A 156 9.11 -20.78 -8.79
C THR A 156 9.46 -22.18 -9.25
N ARG A 157 8.48 -23.08 -9.38
CA ARG A 157 8.71 -24.44 -9.92
C ARG A 157 9.12 -24.44 -11.39
N LEU A 158 8.63 -23.48 -12.16
CA LEU A 158 9.01 -23.30 -13.54
C LEU A 158 10.38 -22.67 -13.66
N LEU A 159 10.82 -21.80 -12.74
CA LEU A 159 12.07 -21.05 -12.84
C LEU A 159 13.26 -21.72 -12.18
N LEU A 160 13.05 -22.54 -11.16
CA LEU A 160 14.13 -23.13 -10.38
C LEU A 160 14.11 -24.65 -10.48
N PRO A 161 15.28 -25.29 -10.64
CA PRO A 161 15.39 -26.74 -10.56
C PRO A 161 15.06 -27.20 -9.13
N GLY A 162 14.33 -28.31 -9.00
CA GLY A 162 13.92 -28.85 -7.69
C GLY A 162 15.10 -29.32 -6.82
N ALA A 163 16.23 -29.64 -7.43
CA ALA A 163 17.51 -29.91 -6.79
C ALA A 163 18.65 -29.57 -7.77
N PRO A 164 19.84 -29.21 -7.28
CA PRO A 164 21.01 -29.09 -8.15
C PRO A 164 21.37 -30.45 -8.78
N PRO A 165 22.08 -30.46 -9.93
CA PRO A 165 22.50 -31.70 -10.57
C PRO A 165 23.42 -32.50 -9.63
N GLY A 166 23.32 -33.82 -9.71
CA GLY A 166 24.24 -34.72 -9.01
C GLY A 166 25.64 -34.60 -9.59
N TRP A 167 26.51 -33.83 -8.95
CA TRP A 167 27.88 -33.59 -9.36
C TRP A 167 28.81 -33.79 -8.16
N PRO A 168 29.42 -34.98 -7.98
CA PRO A 168 30.15 -35.33 -6.76
C PRO A 168 31.28 -34.36 -6.38
N GLU A 169 31.90 -33.72 -7.36
CA GLU A 169 32.97 -32.76 -7.17
C GLU A 169 32.48 -31.37 -6.74
N ILE A 170 31.17 -31.15 -6.67
CA ILE A 170 30.59 -29.88 -6.26
C ILE A 170 29.59 -30.08 -5.11
N HIS A 171 29.88 -29.43 -3.98
CA HIS A 171 28.92 -29.29 -2.89
C HIS A 171 28.16 -27.98 -3.04
N TRP A 172 26.83 -28.03 -2.86
CA TRP A 172 25.96 -26.90 -3.11
C TRP A 172 25.46 -26.26 -1.81
N GLY A 173 25.39 -24.92 -1.81
CA GLY A 173 24.61 -24.13 -0.87
C GLY A 173 23.72 -23.19 -1.65
N ILE A 174 22.41 -23.34 -1.55
CA ILE A 174 21.46 -22.58 -2.37
C ILE A 174 20.41 -21.96 -1.47
N HIS A 175 20.13 -20.68 -1.68
CA HIS A 175 19.02 -19.97 -1.09
C HIS A 175 18.33 -19.11 -2.14
N TYR A 176 17.01 -19.19 -2.18
CA TYR A 176 16.16 -18.36 -3.01
C TYR A 176 14.97 -17.89 -2.19
N ALA A 177 14.73 -16.58 -2.16
CA ALA A 177 13.58 -15.97 -1.54
C ALA A 177 13.13 -14.77 -2.40
N PRO A 178 11.96 -14.85 -3.07
CA PRO A 178 11.45 -13.71 -3.80
C PRO A 178 10.98 -12.60 -2.84
N LEU A 179 11.05 -11.35 -3.26
CA LEU A 179 10.56 -10.18 -2.52
C LEU A 179 9.05 -10.26 -2.32
N ASP A 180 8.34 -10.54 -3.41
CA ASP A 180 6.89 -10.61 -3.49
C ASP A 180 6.42 -12.04 -3.79
N LEU A 181 5.15 -12.20 -4.19
CA LEU A 181 4.60 -13.52 -4.57
C LEU A 181 5.21 -14.09 -5.86
N LEU A 182 5.83 -13.24 -6.68
CA LEU A 182 6.49 -13.58 -7.94
C LEU A 182 7.87 -12.92 -7.95
N GLY A 183 8.89 -13.61 -8.44
CA GLY A 183 10.27 -13.09 -8.52
C GLY A 183 10.75 -12.88 -9.97
N GLY A 184 11.66 -11.92 -10.17
CA GLY A 184 12.43 -11.73 -11.40
C GLY A 184 13.71 -12.58 -11.44
N ASP A 185 14.20 -13.02 -10.28
CA ASP A 185 15.39 -13.84 -10.15
C ASP A 185 15.18 -15.30 -10.57
N TYR A 186 16.17 -15.89 -11.24
CA TYR A 186 16.27 -17.34 -11.38
C TYR A 186 17.72 -17.83 -11.58
N TYR A 187 17.93 -19.11 -11.28
CA TYR A 187 19.15 -19.83 -11.61
C TYR A 187 18.80 -21.17 -12.24
N ASP A 188 19.70 -21.69 -13.08
CA ASP A 188 19.51 -22.97 -13.75
C ASP A 188 20.85 -23.67 -14.01
N PHE A 189 20.80 -24.95 -14.32
CA PHE A 189 21.97 -25.77 -14.59
C PHE A 189 21.87 -26.44 -15.96
N ALA A 190 23.02 -26.59 -16.63
CA ALA A 190 23.12 -27.34 -17.86
C ALA A 190 24.16 -28.45 -17.72
N VAL A 191 23.78 -29.70 -17.98
CA VAL A 191 24.73 -30.84 -17.99
C VAL A 191 24.79 -31.38 -19.42
N PRO A 192 25.55 -30.74 -20.33
CA PRO A 192 25.62 -31.16 -21.73
C PRO A 192 26.23 -32.54 -21.92
N ASN A 193 27.10 -32.97 -21.00
CA ASN A 193 27.76 -34.27 -20.97
C ASN A 193 28.34 -34.53 -19.58
N ASP A 194 28.93 -35.72 -19.38
CA ASP A 194 29.48 -36.17 -18.11
C ASP A 194 30.72 -35.39 -17.63
N HIS A 195 31.28 -34.49 -18.45
CA HIS A 195 32.47 -33.71 -18.11
C HIS A 195 32.19 -32.24 -17.83
N GLN A 196 31.03 -31.74 -18.22
CA GLN A 196 30.75 -30.31 -18.24
C GLN A 196 29.51 -29.98 -17.42
N LEU A 197 29.65 -28.98 -16.56
CA LEU A 197 28.58 -28.44 -15.72
C LEU A 197 28.44 -26.94 -15.99
N GLY A 198 27.31 -26.57 -16.57
CA GLY A 198 26.87 -25.20 -16.78
C GLY A 198 26.09 -24.68 -15.57
N ILE A 199 26.39 -23.45 -15.16
CA ILE A 199 25.74 -22.74 -14.06
C ILE A 199 25.27 -21.38 -14.59
N LEU A 200 23.97 -21.12 -14.51
CA LEU A 200 23.35 -19.84 -14.87
C LEU A 200 22.79 -19.18 -13.61
N ILE A 201 23.01 -17.87 -13.48
CA ILE A 201 22.21 -17.00 -12.62
C ILE A 201 21.76 -15.79 -13.44
N ALA A 202 20.52 -15.36 -13.24
CA ALA A 202 19.94 -14.26 -13.98
C ALA A 202 18.86 -13.55 -13.16
N ASP A 203 18.67 -12.27 -13.47
CA ASP A 203 17.72 -11.38 -12.83
C ASP A 203 17.05 -10.51 -13.91
N ALA A 204 15.72 -10.49 -13.90
CA ALA A 204 14.91 -9.68 -14.78
C ALA A 204 14.54 -8.35 -14.11
N SER A 205 14.86 -7.22 -14.77
CA SER A 205 14.72 -5.89 -14.18
C SER A 205 13.32 -5.60 -13.61
N GLY A 206 13.27 -5.30 -12.30
CA GLY A 206 12.09 -4.93 -11.51
C GLY A 206 11.37 -6.12 -10.88
N HIS A 207 10.38 -5.85 -10.05
CA HIS A 207 9.79 -6.87 -9.14
C HIS A 207 8.26 -6.98 -9.34
N SER A 208 7.81 -7.03 -10.61
CA SER A 208 6.39 -7.08 -10.97
C SER A 208 6.03 -8.37 -11.73
N ILE A 209 4.73 -8.59 -11.97
CA ILE A 209 4.25 -9.68 -12.84
C ILE A 209 4.97 -9.67 -14.19
N ALA A 210 5.26 -8.48 -14.73
CA ALA A 210 5.96 -8.37 -16.01
C ALA A 210 7.41 -8.86 -15.92
N ALA A 211 8.14 -8.54 -14.84
CA ALA A 211 9.49 -9.06 -14.62
C ALA A 211 9.47 -10.59 -14.47
N ALA A 212 8.50 -11.10 -13.71
CA ALA A 212 8.26 -12.53 -13.55
C ALA A 212 8.03 -13.27 -14.87
N MET A 213 7.29 -12.65 -15.82
CA MET A 213 7.10 -13.19 -17.17
C MET A 213 8.39 -13.16 -18.00
N VAL A 214 9.18 -12.09 -17.89
CA VAL A 214 10.48 -11.97 -18.57
C VAL A 214 11.46 -13.04 -18.06
N ALA A 215 11.50 -13.30 -16.75
CA ALA A 215 12.30 -14.38 -16.17
C ALA A 215 11.93 -15.75 -16.77
N ILE A 216 10.63 -16.02 -16.94
CA ILE A 216 10.14 -17.25 -17.58
C ILE A 216 10.64 -17.34 -19.03
N MET A 217 10.52 -16.26 -19.81
CA MET A 217 10.99 -16.22 -21.19
C MET A 217 12.50 -16.46 -21.27
N ALA A 218 13.28 -15.86 -20.37
CA ALA A 218 14.72 -16.02 -20.30
C ALA A 218 15.12 -17.47 -19.98
N ARG A 219 14.44 -18.10 -19.01
CA ARG A 219 14.66 -19.51 -18.69
C ARG A 219 14.31 -20.44 -19.87
N PHE A 220 13.22 -20.19 -20.59
CA PHE A 220 12.90 -20.95 -21.80
C PHE A 220 13.95 -20.76 -22.90
N ALA A 221 14.41 -19.53 -23.12
CA ALA A 221 15.49 -19.25 -24.05
C ALA A 221 16.76 -20.03 -23.66
N PHE A 222 17.15 -19.99 -22.40
CA PHE A 222 18.29 -20.77 -21.89
C PHE A 222 18.12 -22.28 -22.16
N SER A 223 16.99 -22.86 -21.74
CA SER A 223 16.67 -24.29 -21.90
C SER A 223 16.70 -24.77 -23.35
N GLU A 224 16.40 -23.90 -24.31
CA GLU A 224 16.49 -24.19 -25.75
C GLU A 224 17.93 -24.08 -26.26
N VAL A 225 18.64 -23.03 -25.86
CA VAL A 225 19.98 -22.71 -26.35
C VAL A 225 21.01 -23.74 -25.89
N VAL A 226 20.95 -24.19 -24.63
CA VAL A 226 21.93 -25.15 -24.08
C VAL A 226 21.86 -26.53 -24.73
N ARG A 227 20.82 -26.83 -25.50
CA ARG A 227 20.73 -28.05 -26.32
C ARG A 227 21.64 -28.00 -27.55
N HIS A 228 22.07 -26.81 -27.96
CA HIS A 228 22.82 -26.58 -29.19
C HIS A 228 24.25 -26.08 -28.93
N THR A 229 24.45 -25.29 -27.88
CA THR A 229 25.78 -24.78 -27.49
C THR A 229 25.86 -24.57 -25.99
N VAL A 230 27.04 -24.81 -25.43
CA VAL A 230 27.36 -24.53 -24.03
C VAL A 230 28.53 -23.57 -23.87
N LYS A 231 29.00 -22.98 -24.97
CA LYS A 231 30.02 -21.92 -24.93
C LYS A 231 29.42 -20.67 -24.32
N PRO A 232 29.95 -20.14 -23.20
CA PRO A 232 29.26 -19.10 -22.46
C PRO A 232 28.88 -17.85 -23.25
N ALA A 233 29.77 -17.35 -24.11
CA ALA A 233 29.48 -16.18 -24.92
C ALA A 233 28.38 -16.45 -25.95
N ASP A 234 28.37 -17.65 -26.56
CA ASP A 234 27.34 -18.05 -27.51
C ASP A 234 25.98 -18.24 -26.86
N VAL A 235 25.93 -18.83 -25.66
CA VAL A 235 24.69 -19.01 -24.90
C VAL A 235 24.04 -17.64 -24.65
N LEU A 236 24.78 -16.70 -24.07
CA LEU A 236 24.27 -15.36 -23.79
C LEU A 236 23.90 -14.59 -25.06
N ARG A 237 24.68 -14.74 -26.14
CA ARG A 237 24.38 -14.10 -27.44
C ARG A 237 23.06 -14.60 -28.02
N VAL A 238 22.82 -15.91 -28.00
CA VAL A 238 21.56 -16.46 -28.53
C VAL A 238 20.39 -16.13 -27.61
N MET A 239 20.55 -16.20 -26.29
CA MET A 239 19.54 -15.74 -25.33
C MET A 239 19.15 -14.28 -25.56
N ASN A 240 20.12 -13.39 -25.70
CA ASN A 240 19.90 -11.97 -25.99
C ASN A 240 19.04 -11.77 -27.25
N ARG A 241 19.37 -12.48 -28.34
CA ARG A 241 18.59 -12.42 -29.58
C ARG A 241 17.17 -12.94 -29.42
N ARG A 242 16.96 -14.00 -28.61
CA ARG A 242 15.63 -14.55 -28.33
C ARG A 242 14.77 -13.62 -27.51
N LEU A 243 15.37 -12.86 -26.58
CA LEU A 243 14.66 -11.92 -25.72
C LEU A 243 14.35 -10.58 -26.41
N GLN A 244 15.01 -10.27 -27.53
CA GLN A 244 14.78 -9.02 -28.26
C GLN A 244 13.30 -8.83 -28.62
N GLY A 245 12.74 -7.69 -28.20
CA GLY A 245 11.34 -7.32 -28.49
C GLY A 245 10.30 -8.08 -27.67
N LEU A 246 10.70 -9.00 -26.80
CA LEU A 246 9.80 -9.72 -25.88
C LEU A 246 9.77 -9.10 -24.48
N THR A 247 10.72 -8.22 -24.16
CA THR A 247 10.92 -7.72 -22.80
C THR A 247 10.21 -6.39 -22.50
N ASP A 248 9.48 -5.78 -23.45
CA ASP A 248 8.71 -4.53 -23.23
C ASP A 248 9.51 -3.46 -22.47
N GLU A 249 10.65 -3.03 -23.05
CA GLU A 249 11.65 -2.10 -22.48
C GLU A 249 12.41 -2.61 -21.24
N ARG A 250 12.12 -3.82 -20.74
CA ARG A 250 12.90 -4.48 -19.67
C ARG A 250 14.13 -5.15 -20.23
N PHE A 251 15.04 -5.52 -19.32
CA PHE A 251 16.25 -6.26 -19.63
C PHE A 251 16.46 -7.37 -18.59
N VAL A 252 17.34 -8.31 -18.93
CA VAL A 252 17.75 -9.38 -18.02
C VAL A 252 19.26 -9.31 -17.84
N THR A 253 19.71 -9.22 -16.60
CA THR A 253 21.11 -9.44 -16.27
C THR A 253 21.35 -10.94 -16.17
N ALA A 254 22.44 -11.46 -16.73
CA ALA A 254 22.75 -12.89 -16.63
C ALA A 254 24.25 -13.17 -16.58
N PHE A 255 24.64 -14.15 -15.77
CA PHE A 255 25.97 -14.73 -15.77
C PHE A 255 25.86 -16.22 -16.07
N PHE A 256 26.66 -16.69 -17.02
CA PHE A 256 26.72 -18.11 -17.33
C PHE A 256 28.16 -18.59 -17.33
N GLY A 257 28.41 -19.68 -16.62
CA GLY A 257 29.70 -20.34 -16.57
C GLY A 257 29.61 -21.83 -16.84
N LEU A 258 30.69 -22.39 -17.36
CA LEU A 258 30.85 -23.79 -17.74
C LEU A 258 32.11 -24.33 -17.07
N LEU A 259 31.93 -25.25 -16.13
CA LEU A 259 32.99 -26.00 -15.47
C LEU A 259 33.29 -27.27 -16.25
N ASP A 260 34.56 -27.48 -16.60
CA ASP A 260 35.06 -28.76 -17.09
C ASP A 260 35.69 -29.55 -15.93
N ARG A 261 35.17 -30.73 -15.60
CA ARG A 261 35.66 -31.52 -14.45
C ARG A 261 37.07 -32.08 -14.66
N ASN A 262 37.49 -32.28 -15.90
CA ASN A 262 38.80 -32.89 -16.18
C ASN A 262 39.92 -31.88 -15.96
N THR A 263 39.69 -30.62 -16.35
CA THR A 263 40.68 -29.54 -16.22
C THR A 263 40.46 -28.65 -14.99
N ARG A 264 39.26 -28.69 -14.40
CA ARG A 264 38.74 -27.71 -13.43
C ARG A 264 38.76 -26.27 -13.96
N GLU A 265 38.77 -26.12 -15.28
CA GLU A 265 38.62 -24.83 -15.92
C GLU A 265 37.16 -24.39 -15.83
N PHE A 266 36.93 -23.24 -15.22
CA PHE A 266 35.64 -22.56 -15.22
C PHE A 266 35.69 -21.42 -16.24
N ARG A 267 35.03 -21.62 -17.39
CA ARG A 267 34.87 -20.60 -18.43
C ARG A 267 33.56 -19.86 -18.22
N PHE A 268 33.53 -18.56 -18.38
CA PHE A 268 32.31 -17.78 -18.13
C PHE A 268 32.20 -16.56 -19.03
N ALA A 269 30.97 -16.07 -19.15
CA ALA A 269 30.64 -14.80 -19.76
C ALA A 269 29.56 -14.09 -18.92
N ASN A 270 29.50 -12.77 -19.04
CA ASN A 270 28.60 -11.94 -18.25
C ASN A 270 27.81 -10.99 -19.16
N ALA A 271 26.49 -10.98 -19.00
CA ALA A 271 25.55 -10.06 -19.63
C ALA A 271 25.01 -9.05 -18.61
N GLY A 272 25.92 -8.23 -18.06
CA GLY A 272 25.58 -7.13 -17.16
C GLY A 272 25.14 -7.53 -15.75
N HIS A 273 25.32 -8.79 -15.36
CA HIS A 273 25.06 -9.29 -14.01
C HIS A 273 26.19 -8.93 -13.05
N LEU A 274 25.89 -9.00 -11.74
CA LEU A 274 26.92 -8.87 -10.72
C LEU A 274 27.95 -10.00 -10.85
N PRO A 275 29.27 -9.68 -10.88
CA PRO A 275 30.30 -10.70 -10.95
C PRO A 275 30.22 -11.66 -9.74
N PRO A 276 30.13 -12.98 -9.97
CA PRO A 276 30.28 -13.94 -8.89
C PRO A 276 31.65 -13.80 -8.23
N LEU A 277 31.72 -14.13 -6.95
CA LEU A 277 32.96 -14.13 -6.18
C LEU A 277 33.55 -15.53 -6.12
N ARG A 278 34.84 -15.65 -6.39
CA ARG A 278 35.63 -16.85 -6.08
C ARG A 278 36.35 -16.63 -4.75
N PHE A 279 36.07 -17.47 -3.77
CA PHE A 279 36.82 -17.51 -2.52
C PHE A 279 37.75 -18.72 -2.50
N ASN A 280 39.04 -18.48 -2.33
CA ASN A 280 40.04 -19.53 -2.14
C ASN A 280 40.38 -19.64 -0.63
N PRO A 281 40.01 -20.74 0.06
CA PRO A 281 40.18 -20.88 1.50
C PRO A 281 41.64 -21.04 1.94
N LYS A 282 42.51 -21.52 1.05
CA LYS A 282 43.95 -21.74 1.29
C LYS A 282 44.69 -20.41 1.42
N TYR A 283 44.36 -19.44 0.57
CA TYR A 283 44.98 -18.11 0.60
C TYR A 283 44.12 -17.06 1.32
N GLY A 284 42.84 -17.35 1.61
CA GLY A 284 41.89 -16.37 2.13
C GLY A 284 41.61 -15.23 1.15
N LEU A 285 41.75 -15.51 -0.14
CA LEU A 285 41.62 -14.54 -1.22
C LEU A 285 40.20 -14.57 -1.79
N VAL A 286 39.64 -13.39 -2.03
CA VAL A 286 38.38 -13.22 -2.76
C VAL A 286 38.71 -12.57 -4.09
N GLU A 287 38.32 -13.21 -5.19
CA GLU A 287 38.48 -12.73 -6.56
C GLU A 287 37.10 -12.50 -7.19
N HIS A 288 36.95 -11.43 -7.95
CA HIS A 288 35.73 -11.17 -8.71
C HIS A 288 35.86 -11.81 -10.08
N LEU A 289 34.91 -12.66 -10.46
CA LEU A 289 34.84 -13.24 -11.80
C LEU A 289 34.24 -12.21 -12.77
N ALA A 290 34.92 -11.09 -12.91
CA ALA A 290 34.43 -9.90 -13.59
C ALA A 290 34.69 -9.97 -15.09
N GLN A 291 33.61 -10.10 -15.85
CA GLN A 291 33.61 -9.89 -17.30
C GLN A 291 32.59 -8.81 -17.66
N ARG A 292 32.89 -8.02 -18.70
CA ARG A 292 32.00 -6.99 -19.22
C ARG A 292 31.04 -7.57 -20.25
N GLY A 293 29.80 -7.10 -20.22
CA GLY A 293 28.83 -7.34 -21.28
C GLY A 293 27.55 -6.56 -21.03
N LEU A 294 26.79 -6.32 -22.09
CA LEU A 294 25.52 -5.59 -22.01
C LEU A 294 24.40 -6.54 -21.59
N MET A 295 23.43 -6.03 -20.83
CA MET A 295 22.26 -6.80 -20.38
C MET A 295 21.47 -7.35 -21.57
N LEU A 296 20.86 -8.52 -21.37
CA LEU A 296 20.09 -9.21 -22.40
C LEU A 296 18.82 -8.43 -22.74
N GLY A 297 18.44 -8.43 -24.02
CA GLY A 297 17.21 -7.80 -24.54
C GLY A 297 17.38 -6.34 -24.96
N ILE A 298 18.53 -5.70 -24.70
CA ILE A 298 18.76 -4.29 -25.02
C ILE A 298 19.14 -4.09 -26.48
N MET A 299 20.22 -4.75 -26.94
CA MET A 299 20.73 -4.62 -28.31
C MET A 299 20.91 -6.01 -28.95
N PRO A 300 20.32 -6.28 -30.13
CA PRO A 300 20.22 -7.63 -30.68
C PRO A 300 21.57 -8.25 -31.07
N GLU A 301 22.51 -7.44 -31.54
CA GLU A 301 23.82 -7.90 -32.04
C GLU A 301 24.95 -7.71 -31.01
N THR A 302 24.60 -7.72 -29.72
CA THR A 302 25.59 -7.70 -28.63
C THR A 302 26.49 -8.93 -28.69
N ARG A 303 27.80 -8.70 -28.60
CA ARG A 303 28.80 -9.75 -28.45
C ARG A 303 29.20 -9.86 -26.99
N TYR A 304 29.32 -11.09 -26.52
CA TYR A 304 29.82 -11.42 -25.20
C TYR A 304 31.21 -12.02 -25.34
N GLU A 305 32.08 -11.75 -24.38
CA GLU A 305 33.44 -12.28 -24.33
C GLU A 305 33.56 -13.30 -23.21
N GLU A 306 34.41 -14.30 -23.40
CA GLU A 306 34.67 -15.34 -22.40
C GLU A 306 35.93 -15.03 -21.60
N GLN A 307 35.91 -15.36 -20.33
CA GLN A 307 37.10 -15.47 -19.48
C GLN A 307 37.14 -16.86 -18.86
N SER A 308 38.31 -17.25 -18.36
CA SER A 308 38.44 -18.52 -17.66
C SER A 308 39.37 -18.41 -16.46
N VAL A 309 39.10 -19.27 -15.48
CA VAL A 309 39.92 -19.47 -14.29
C VAL A 309 40.06 -20.96 -14.01
N ILE A 310 41.20 -21.37 -13.47
CA ILE A 310 41.39 -22.75 -12.99
C ILE A 310 41.00 -22.79 -11.51
N LEU A 311 40.05 -23.65 -11.17
CA LEU A 311 39.62 -23.86 -9.79
C LEU A 311 40.55 -24.83 -9.07
N GLU A 312 40.82 -24.52 -7.80
CA GLU A 312 41.52 -25.41 -6.87
C GLU A 312 40.51 -26.15 -5.98
N PRO A 313 40.86 -27.34 -5.47
CA PRO A 313 40.05 -28.01 -4.44
C PRO A 313 39.81 -27.08 -3.25
N GLY A 314 38.58 -27.05 -2.76
CA GLY A 314 38.14 -26.14 -1.71
C GLY A 314 37.71 -24.75 -2.19
N ASP A 315 37.93 -24.36 -3.45
CA ASP A 315 37.43 -23.08 -3.95
C ASP A 315 35.89 -23.00 -3.83
N ARG A 316 35.39 -21.80 -3.51
CA ARG A 316 33.96 -21.49 -3.50
C ARG A 316 33.64 -20.50 -4.60
N LEU A 317 32.73 -20.86 -5.49
CA LEU A 317 32.09 -19.90 -6.40
C LEU A 317 30.78 -19.44 -5.77
N VAL A 318 30.64 -18.14 -5.58
CA VAL A 318 29.51 -17.51 -4.88
C VAL A 318 28.81 -16.58 -5.87
N PHE A 319 27.69 -17.05 -6.38
CA PHE A 319 26.79 -16.34 -7.27
C PHE A 319 25.67 -15.71 -6.42
N PHE A 320 25.30 -14.48 -6.76
CA PHE A 320 24.27 -13.76 -6.03
C PHE A 320 23.65 -12.67 -6.90
N THR A 321 22.41 -12.31 -6.58
CA THR A 321 21.68 -11.20 -7.18
C THR A 321 21.85 -9.93 -6.35
N ASP A 322 21.38 -8.80 -6.87
CA ASP A 322 21.54 -7.50 -6.24
C ASP A 322 20.83 -7.39 -4.88
N GLY A 323 19.78 -8.18 -4.62
CA GLY A 323 19.15 -8.29 -3.30
C GLY A 323 20.11 -8.64 -2.15
N VAL A 324 21.30 -9.19 -2.42
CA VAL A 324 22.38 -9.33 -1.43
C VAL A 324 23.08 -8.00 -1.16
N VAL A 325 23.63 -7.35 -2.19
CA VAL A 325 24.48 -6.17 -2.04
C VAL A 325 23.69 -4.89 -1.79
N ASP A 326 22.46 -4.82 -2.30
CA ASP A 326 21.54 -3.69 -2.14
C ASP A 326 20.64 -3.81 -0.92
N CYS A 327 20.73 -4.93 -0.17
CA CYS A 327 20.10 -5.06 1.14
C CYS A 327 20.47 -3.88 2.04
N ARG A 328 19.48 -3.18 2.61
CA ARG A 328 19.70 -1.93 3.35
C ARG A 328 19.43 -2.07 4.84
N ASN A 329 20.26 -1.40 5.64
CA ASN A 329 20.05 -1.25 7.08
C ASN A 329 19.10 -0.07 7.42
N LEU A 330 18.91 0.20 8.71
CA LEU A 330 18.09 1.31 9.23
C LEU A 330 18.51 2.70 8.72
N THR A 331 19.80 2.91 8.39
CA THR A 331 20.30 4.18 7.85
C THR A 331 20.21 4.25 6.31
N LYS A 332 19.57 3.25 5.68
CA LYS A 332 19.48 3.06 4.23
C LYS A 332 20.82 2.82 3.53
N GLU A 333 21.86 2.45 4.29
CA GLU A 333 23.14 2.06 3.74
C GLU A 333 23.06 0.64 3.17
N PRO A 334 23.54 0.40 1.93
CA PRO A 334 23.56 -0.94 1.35
C PRO A 334 24.59 -1.82 2.07
N PHE A 335 24.34 -3.13 2.08
CA PHE A 335 25.27 -4.13 2.60
C PHE A 335 26.60 -4.02 1.85
N GLY A 336 26.52 -3.98 0.53
CA GLY A 336 27.62 -3.71 -0.38
C GLY A 336 28.60 -4.86 -0.52
N ILE A 337 29.43 -4.78 -1.56
CA ILE A 337 30.37 -5.85 -1.91
C ILE A 337 31.48 -6.04 -0.87
N ASN A 338 31.92 -4.96 -0.21
CA ASN A 338 32.99 -5.02 0.78
C ASN A 338 32.60 -5.91 1.99
N ARG A 339 31.36 -5.78 2.48
CA ARG A 339 30.86 -6.61 3.60
C ARG A 339 30.68 -8.07 3.18
N MET A 340 30.34 -8.30 1.91
CA MET A 340 30.26 -9.64 1.34
C MET A 340 31.65 -10.29 1.29
N GLU A 341 32.69 -9.57 0.83
CA GLU A 341 34.07 -10.06 0.86
C GLU A 341 34.54 -10.35 2.30
N ASP A 342 34.26 -9.45 3.25
CA ASP A 342 34.61 -9.62 4.65
C ASP A 342 33.92 -10.86 5.25
N PHE A 343 32.65 -11.08 4.89
CA PHE A 343 31.92 -12.29 5.28
C PHE A 343 32.62 -13.55 4.75
N LEU A 344 33.00 -13.59 3.47
CA LEU A 344 33.69 -14.73 2.87
C LEU A 344 35.07 -14.97 3.51
N ARG A 345 35.83 -13.92 3.82
CA ARG A 345 37.14 -14.07 4.50
C ARG A 345 37.01 -14.69 5.90
N ASN A 346 35.91 -14.42 6.60
CA ASN A 346 35.69 -14.89 7.96
C ASN A 346 35.00 -16.26 8.03
N ALA A 347 33.99 -16.49 7.19
CA ALA A 347 33.12 -17.66 7.23
C ALA A 347 33.32 -18.63 6.06
N GLY A 348 34.08 -18.26 5.03
CA GLY A 348 34.17 -19.00 3.76
C GLY A 348 34.77 -20.40 3.83
N ARG A 349 35.33 -20.79 4.99
CA ARG A 349 35.80 -22.17 5.27
C ARG A 349 34.69 -23.12 5.70
N ALA A 350 33.48 -22.63 5.96
CA ALA A 350 32.33 -23.48 6.20
C ALA A 350 31.96 -24.29 4.93
N SER A 351 31.13 -25.30 5.10
CA SER A 351 30.52 -25.99 3.95
C SER A 351 29.63 -25.03 3.17
N ALA A 352 29.46 -25.26 1.87
CA ALA A 352 28.64 -24.39 1.02
C ALA A 352 27.23 -24.13 1.58
N ALA A 353 26.57 -25.15 2.12
CA ALA A 353 25.24 -25.03 2.73
C ALA A 353 25.24 -24.10 3.97
N LEU A 354 26.21 -24.27 4.87
CA LEU A 354 26.33 -23.42 6.05
C LEU A 354 26.75 -21.99 5.68
N LEU A 355 27.55 -21.83 4.63
CA LEU A 355 27.95 -20.52 4.12
C LEU A 355 26.76 -19.75 3.55
N ALA A 356 25.90 -20.41 2.77
CA ALA A 356 24.68 -19.81 2.24
C ALA A 356 23.72 -19.41 3.37
N GLN A 357 23.50 -20.31 4.34
CA GLN A 357 22.67 -20.02 5.52
C GLN A 357 23.24 -18.86 6.34
N GLY A 358 24.54 -18.87 6.63
CA GLY A 358 25.19 -17.81 7.39
C GLY A 358 25.13 -16.44 6.71
N LEU A 359 25.13 -16.40 5.38
CA LEU A 359 24.93 -15.16 4.63
C LEU A 359 23.50 -14.64 4.77
N VAL A 360 22.51 -15.51 4.69
CA VAL A 360 21.09 -15.14 4.89
C VAL A 360 20.87 -14.58 6.29
N GLU A 361 21.43 -15.23 7.32
CA GLU A 361 21.37 -14.75 8.71
C GLU A 361 22.07 -13.40 8.84
N LYS A 362 23.26 -13.23 8.24
CA LYS A 362 24.00 -11.96 8.24
C LYS A 362 23.22 -10.82 7.59
N LEU A 363 22.52 -11.08 6.48
CA LEU A 363 21.66 -10.11 5.81
C LEU A 363 20.43 -9.77 6.65
N ALA A 364 19.83 -10.76 7.31
CA ALA A 364 18.71 -10.56 8.23
C ALA A 364 19.10 -9.67 9.42
N ASP A 365 20.24 -9.93 10.04
CA ASP A 365 20.79 -9.12 11.12
C ASP A 365 21.12 -7.69 10.66
N PHE A 366 21.67 -7.54 9.45
CA PHE A 366 22.03 -6.24 8.90
C PHE A 366 20.82 -5.35 8.60
N ARG A 367 19.75 -5.93 8.03
CA ARG A 367 18.51 -5.18 7.75
C ARG A 367 17.67 -4.92 8.99
N SER A 368 17.77 -5.77 10.02
CA SER A 368 16.94 -5.70 11.22
C SER A 368 15.44 -5.70 10.82
N ASP A 369 14.68 -4.68 11.21
CA ASP A 369 13.24 -4.57 10.92
C ASP A 369 12.93 -3.94 9.54
N GLN A 370 13.94 -3.65 8.71
CA GLN A 370 13.70 -3.11 7.37
C GLN A 370 13.13 -4.19 6.44
N PRO A 371 12.16 -3.84 5.56
CA PRO A 371 11.68 -4.76 4.55
C PRO A 371 12.81 -5.12 3.56
N ALA A 372 12.68 -6.29 2.92
CA ALA A 372 13.50 -6.61 1.77
C ALA A 372 13.24 -5.61 0.63
N TRP A 373 14.26 -5.40 -0.20
CA TRP A 373 14.22 -4.42 -1.31
C TRP A 373 14.14 -5.08 -2.68
N ASP A 374 14.65 -6.30 -2.80
CA ASP A 374 14.63 -7.10 -4.02
C ASP A 374 14.59 -8.60 -3.67
N ASP A 375 14.45 -9.43 -4.71
CA ASP A 375 14.62 -10.87 -4.65
C ASP A 375 16.01 -11.24 -4.12
N LEU A 376 16.07 -12.29 -3.32
CA LEU A 376 17.32 -12.77 -2.72
C LEU A 376 17.67 -14.14 -3.31
N THR A 377 18.67 -14.16 -4.20
CA THR A 377 19.23 -15.39 -4.75
C THR A 377 20.69 -15.53 -4.37
N ILE A 378 21.04 -16.67 -3.78
CA ILE A 378 22.41 -17.05 -3.40
C ILE A 378 22.64 -18.48 -3.90
N LEU A 379 23.69 -18.67 -4.68
CA LEU A 379 24.13 -19.98 -5.16
C LEU A 379 25.63 -20.12 -4.89
N ILE A 380 25.99 -21.13 -4.11
CA ILE A 380 27.36 -21.43 -3.73
C ILE A 380 27.74 -22.81 -4.25
N ALA A 381 28.79 -22.87 -5.05
CA ALA A 381 29.41 -24.11 -5.52
C ALA A 381 30.78 -24.26 -4.87
N GLU A 382 30.91 -25.25 -4.00
CA GLU A 382 32.17 -25.66 -3.36
C GLU A 382 32.82 -26.77 -4.17
N VAL A 383 34.06 -26.57 -4.62
CA VAL A 383 34.87 -27.62 -5.24
C VAL A 383 35.34 -28.58 -4.15
N ALA A 384 35.01 -29.86 -4.28
CA ALA A 384 35.41 -30.91 -3.35
C ALA A 384 36.96 -31.00 -3.23
N GLU A 385 37.44 -31.42 -2.06
CA GLU A 385 38.88 -31.58 -1.74
C GLU A 385 39.57 -32.70 -2.52
#